data_AF-A0A532URA3-F1
#
_entry.id   AF-A0A532URA3-F1
#
_cell.length_a   1.000
_cell.length_b   1.000
_cell.length_c   1.000
_cell.angle_alpha   90.00
_cell.angle_beta   90.00
_cell.angle_gamma   90.00
#
_symmetry.space_group_name_H-M   'P 1'
#
loop_
_entity.id
_entity.type
_entity.pdbx_description
1 polymer ?
#
loop_
_entity_poly.entity_id
_entity_poly.type
_entity_poly.pdbx_seq_one_letter_code
_entity_poly.pdbx_strand_id
1 'polypeptide(L)' 'MDGKEQLVEAILETANGGQDPDGKKILTCSEAFELAKKFETEVAEIGRICNQHDIKICKCQLGFF' A
#
# COMPACT_ATOMS: atom_id res chain seq x y z
N MET A 1 -1.86 -3.85 21.46
CA MET A 1 -1.11 -4.43 20.32
C MET A 1 -1.60 -3.72 19.07
N ASP A 2 -1.19 -2.47 18.85
CA ASP A 2 -1.93 -1.52 17.99
C ASP A 2 -1.08 -1.02 16.80
N GLY A 3 0.13 -1.58 16.62
CA GLY A 3 1.05 -1.12 15.56
C GLY A 3 0.60 -1.47 14.14
N LYS A 4 -0.27 -2.48 13.97
CA LYS A 4 -0.79 -2.88 12.64
C LYS A 4 -1.88 -1.94 12.14
N GLU A 5 -2.73 -1.43 13.03
CA GLU A 5 -3.80 -0.49 12.67
C GLU A 5 -3.24 0.85 12.16
N GLN A 6 -2.17 1.37 12.78
CA GLN A 6 -1.51 2.60 12.34
C GLN A 6 -0.92 2.47 10.92
N LEU A 7 -0.38 1.30 10.60
CA LEU A 7 0.15 1.01 9.26
C LEU A 7 -0.98 0.93 8.23
N VAL A 8 -2.09 0.26 8.56
CA VAL A 8 -3.29 0.17 7.71
C VAL A 8 -3.86 1.56 7.42
N GLU A 9 -3.97 2.42 8.44
CA GLU A 9 -4.53 3.76 8.30
C GLU A 9 -3.66 4.64 7.38
N ALA A 10 -2.34 4.58 7.55
CA ALA A 10 -1.39 5.29 6.68
C ALA A 10 -1.45 4.79 5.22
N ILE A 11 -1.63 3.48 5.01
CA ILE A 11 -1.83 2.90 3.67
C ILE A 11 -3.12 3.42 3.04
N LEU A 12 -4.22 3.47 3.80
CA LEU A 12 -5.53 3.92 3.31
C LEU A 12 -5.55 5.41 2.97
N GLU A 13 -4.86 6.24 3.75
CA GLU A 13 -4.67 7.66 3.47
C GLU A 13 -3.91 7.87 2.17
N THR A 14 -2.80 7.15 2.01
CA THR A 14 -1.95 7.22 0.82
C THR A 14 -2.67 6.70 -0.44
N ALA A 15 -3.40 5.59 -0.32
CA ALA A 15 -4.18 5.00 -1.41
C ALA A 15 -5.38 5.85 -1.87
N ASN A 16 -5.73 6.94 -1.16
CA ASN A 16 -6.81 7.84 -1.59
C ASN A 16 -6.45 8.61 -2.87
N GLY A 17 -5.16 8.82 -3.13
CA GLY A 17 -4.67 9.55 -4.30
C GLY A 17 -4.85 8.82 -5.64
N GLY A 18 -5.12 7.51 -5.62
CA GLY A 18 -5.33 6.70 -6.82
C GLY A 18 -6.59 5.84 -6.69
N GLN A 19 -7.49 5.96 -7.68
CA GLN A 19 -8.67 5.11 -7.80
C GLN A 19 -8.64 4.41 -9.15
N ASP A 20 -8.88 3.11 -9.17
CA ASP A 20 -9.12 2.35 -10.39
C ASP A 20 -10.49 2.77 -10.98
N PRO A 21 -10.74 2.65 -12.29
CA PRO A 21 -12.06 2.89 -12.90
C PRO A 21 -13.23 2.11 -12.25
N ASP A 22 -12.92 1.03 -11.52
CA ASP A 22 -13.90 0.24 -10.74
C ASP A 22 -14.27 0.89 -9.38
N GLY A 23 -13.66 2.02 -9.03
CA GLY A 23 -13.85 2.69 -7.73
C GLY A 23 -13.05 2.05 -6.59
N LYS A 24 -12.11 1.16 -6.91
CA LYS A 24 -11.24 0.50 -5.93
C LYS A 24 -10.02 1.36 -5.60
N LYS A 25 -9.64 1.36 -4.33
CA LYS A 25 -8.43 2.02 -3.83
C LYS A 25 -7.21 1.35 -4.44
N ILE A 26 -6.36 2.14 -5.08
CA ILE A 26 -5.08 1.65 -5.58
C ILE A 26 -3.94 2.32 -4.83
N LEU A 27 -2.91 1.54 -4.52
CA LEU A 27 -1.69 2.04 -3.89
C LEU A 27 -0.53 1.87 -4.86
N THR A 28 0.35 2.86 -4.94
CA THR A 28 1.55 2.73 -5.75
C THR A 28 2.60 1.89 -5.02
N CYS A 29 3.34 1.06 -5.74
CA CYS A 29 4.45 0.28 -5.17
C CYS A 29 5.53 1.18 -4.53
N SER A 30 5.74 2.38 -5.08
CA SER A 30 6.62 3.40 -4.49
C SER A 30 6.12 3.86 -3.12
N GLU A 31 4.83 4.16 -3.01
CA GLU A 31 4.18 4.57 -1.75
C GLU A 31 4.23 3.46 -0.70
N ALA A 32 3.98 2.21 -1.11
CA ALA A 32 4.13 1.04 -0.26
C ALA A 32 5.57 0.92 0.29
N PHE A 33 6.58 1.20 -0.54
CA PHE A 33 7.99 1.18 -0.14
C PHE A 33 8.35 2.34 0.80
N GLU A 34 7.80 3.53 0.58
CA GLU A 34 8.01 4.68 1.47
C GLU A 34 7.38 4.43 2.85
N LEU A 35 6.17 3.87 2.89
CA LEU A 35 5.52 3.41 4.12
C LEU A 35 6.35 2.33 4.80
N ALA A 36 6.85 1.34 4.06
CA ALA A 36 7.71 0.28 4.59
C ALA A 36 8.93 0.85 5.32
N LYS A 37 9.61 1.81 4.69
CA LYS A 37 10.77 2.49 5.28
C LYS A 37 10.40 3.34 6.48
N LYS A 38 9.29 4.07 6.42
CA LYS A 38 8.84 4.97 7.49
C LYS A 38 8.43 4.22 8.76
N PHE A 39 7.84 3.04 8.59
CA PHE A 39 7.38 2.18 9.68
C PHE A 39 8.37 1.05 10.03
N GLU A 40 9.57 1.03 9.42
CA GLU A 40 10.57 -0.04 9.56
C GLU A 40 9.95 -1.45 9.44
N THR A 41 9.05 -1.62 8.47
CA THR A 41 8.33 -2.86 8.23
C THR A 41 8.67 -3.46 6.88
N GLU A 42 8.37 -4.74 6.69
CA GLU A 42 8.59 -5.42 5.43
C GLU A 42 7.53 -5.01 4.41
N VAL A 43 7.96 -4.71 3.18
CA VAL A 43 7.03 -4.43 2.06
C VAL A 43 6.09 -5.63 1.82
N ALA A 44 6.54 -6.85 2.13
CA ALA A 44 5.71 -8.05 2.09
C ALA A 44 4.57 -8.03 3.13
N GLU A 45 4.77 -7.42 4.30
CA GLU A 45 3.73 -7.21 5.30
C GLU A 45 2.70 -6.19 4.79
N ILE A 46 3.17 -5.08 4.20
CA ILE A 46 2.29 -4.08 3.58
C ILE A 46 1.49 -4.68 2.41
N GLY A 47 2.13 -5.50 1.57
CA GLY A 47 1.46 -6.21 0.49
C GLY A 47 0.35 -7.15 1.00
N ARG A 48 0.60 -7.86 2.10
CA ARG A 48 -0.41 -8.69 2.77
C ARG A 48 -1.58 -7.86 3.28
N ILE A 49 -1.31 -6.73 3.93
CA ILE A 49 -2.33 -5.81 4.43
C ILE A 49 -3.17 -5.25 3.29
N CYS A 50 -2.53 -4.76 2.22
CA CYS A 50 -3.22 -4.26 1.04
C CYS A 50 -4.15 -5.33 0.44
N ASN A 51 -3.64 -6.56 0.27
CA ASN A 51 -4.42 -7.67 -0.26
C ASN A 51 -5.61 -8.04 0.65
N GLN A 52 -5.46 -7.95 1.97
CA GLN A 52 -6.53 -8.20 2.93
C GLN A 52 -7.61 -7.10 2.92
N HIS A 53 -7.25 -5.87 2.56
CA HIS A 53 -8.14 -4.71 2.49
C HIS A 53 -8.70 -4.41 1.08
N ASP A 54 -8.54 -5.34 0.13
CA ASP A 54 -8.94 -5.18 -1.28
C ASP A 54 -8.27 -3.95 -1.95
N ILE A 55 -7.08 -3.57 -1.49
CA ILE A 55 -6.29 -2.47 -2.05
C ILE A 55 -5.40 -3.03 -3.14
N LYS A 56 -5.59 -2.53 -4.36
CA LYS A 56 -4.86 -3.02 -5.52
C LYS A 56 -3.55 -2.25 -5.67
N ILE A 57 -2.43 -2.95 -5.56
CA ILE A 57 -1.12 -2.32 -5.76
C ILE A 57 -0.87 -2.18 -7.27
N CYS A 58 -0.86 -0.94 -7.77
CA CYS A 58 -0.66 -0.61 -9.17
C CYS A 58 0.65 0.16 -9.36
N LYS A 59 1.20 0.17 -10.58
CA LYS A 59 2.51 0.77 -10.89
C LYS A 59 3.64 0.27 -9.96
N CYS A 60 3.90 -1.04 -9.95
CA CYS A 60 5.23 -1.47 -9.50
C CYS A 60 6.28 -1.01 -10.50
N GLN A 61 7.12 -0.06 -10.05
CA GLN A 61 8.35 0.38 -10.70
C GLN A 61 9.39 -0.76 -10.87
N LEU A 62 9.03 -2.00 -10.51
CA LEU A 62 9.77 -3.20 -10.85
C LEU A 62 9.53 -3.57 -12.33
N GLY A 63 10.12 -2.78 -13.21
CA GLY A 63 10.50 -3.23 -14.55
C GLY A 63 9.53 -2.86 -15.66
N PHE A 64 9.72 -1.65 -16.21
CA PHE A 64 9.84 -1.54 -17.65
C PHE A 64 11.14 -2.26 -18.05
N PHE A 65 11.03 -3.55 -18.36
CA PHE A 65 12.01 -4.33 -19.12
C PHE A 65 11.34 -4.81 -20.40
#